data_AF-A0A958B5V6-F1
#
_entry.id   AF-A0A958B5V6-F1
#
_cell.length_a   1.000
_cell.length_b   1.000
_cell.length_c   1.000
_cell.angle_alpha   90.00
_cell.angle_beta   90.00
_cell.angle_gamma   90.00
#
_symmetry.space_group_name_H-M   'P 1'
#
loop_
_entity.id
_entity.type
_entity.pdbx_description
1 polymer ?
#
loop_
_entity_poly.entity_id
_entity_poly.type
_entity_poly.pdbx_seq_one_letter_code
_entity_poly.pdbx_strand_id
1 'polypeptide(L)'
;MYRTILDHFSTYHVLLPSTDNSAELIAVGKTFVAYDETLPLAKQSPFLSDIQRLLQQCVPFHKEFKTSEAQRTIASETAKRLDERAKIVVRKLYRLFNLEFMETPEFAEAWGFRVKQNTGNILMPQTRIERLTLLDSYIAQEESRPPEVRFTTPDLAGIICLRDDLKANLDVCRSSRSRRIGSQVSRSVALKKLYECLRVAGSVIIIKHFDHAISLGMENWGYVVIKRHRQETRGAETTVSNGTETPPSVDTATNDRMDRDGADRVE
;
A
#
# COMPACT_ATOMS: atom_id res chain seq x y z
N MET A 1 -7.69 5.36 -10.61
CA MET A 1 -7.60 5.36 -12.09
C MET A 1 -8.84 4.66 -12.62
N TYR A 2 -9.58 5.25 -13.56
CA TYR A 2 -10.78 4.61 -14.12
C TYR A 2 -10.42 3.79 -15.36
N ARG A 3 -11.17 2.72 -15.62
CA ARG A 3 -11.07 1.96 -16.88
C ARG A 3 -12.34 2.15 -17.70
N THR A 4 -12.18 2.47 -18.98
CA THR A 4 -13.28 2.56 -19.95
C THR A 4 -13.83 1.17 -20.20
N ILE A 5 -15.14 0.99 -20.00
CA ILE A 5 -15.78 -0.34 -20.08
C ILE A 5 -16.19 -0.69 -21.50
N LEU A 6 -16.72 0.28 -22.24
CA LEU A 6 -17.29 0.06 -23.57
C LEU A 6 -17.13 1.32 -24.42
N ASP A 7 -16.78 1.07 -25.67
CA ASP A 7 -16.68 2.02 -26.75
C ASP A 7 -17.16 1.26 -27.98
N HIS A 8 -17.99 1.86 -28.83
CA HIS A 8 -17.81 1.72 -30.28
C HIS A 8 -18.64 2.72 -31.09
N PHE A 9 -19.76 3.28 -30.61
CA PHE A 9 -20.54 4.25 -31.42
C PHE A 9 -21.27 5.38 -30.67
N SER A 10 -21.13 5.51 -29.34
CA SER A 10 -21.86 6.51 -28.54
C SER A 10 -21.09 7.80 -28.29
N THR A 11 -21.83 8.90 -28.08
CA THR A 11 -21.34 10.22 -27.64
C THR A 11 -20.81 10.21 -26.21
N TYR A 12 -20.97 9.10 -25.47
CA TYR A 12 -20.60 8.96 -24.07
C TYR A 12 -19.73 7.72 -23.85
N HIS A 13 -18.87 7.78 -22.83
CA HIS A 13 -18.08 6.69 -22.29
C HIS A 13 -18.53 6.35 -20.87
N VAL A 14 -18.52 5.06 -20.53
CA VAL A 14 -18.73 4.59 -19.16
C VAL A 14 -17.38 4.25 -18.53
N LEU A 15 -17.16 4.82 -17.36
CA LEU A 15 -15.99 4.59 -16.53
C LEU A 15 -16.37 3.78 -15.29
N LEU A 16 -15.57 2.76 -15.00
CA LEU A 16 -15.62 2.00 -13.75
C LEU A 16 -14.34 2.23 -12.94
N PRO A 17 -14.44 2.48 -11.62
CA PRO A 17 -13.27 2.61 -10.78
C PRO A 17 -12.41 1.35 -10.83
N SER A 18 -11.08 1.51 -10.90
CA SER A 18 -10.14 0.39 -10.75
C SER A 18 -10.31 -0.30 -9.39
N THR A 19 -9.88 -1.56 -9.31
CA THR A 19 -9.81 -2.32 -8.05
C THR A 19 -8.97 -1.65 -6.95
N ASP A 20 -8.01 -0.80 -7.33
CA ASP A 20 -7.19 -0.03 -6.38
C ASP A 20 -7.99 1.08 -5.69
N ASN A 21 -9.05 1.57 -6.34
CA ASN A 21 -10.02 2.48 -5.75
C ASN A 21 -11.22 1.72 -5.19
N SER A 22 -10.95 0.85 -4.22
CA SER A 22 -11.93 -0.07 -3.65
C SER A 22 -13.15 0.63 -3.04
N ALA A 23 -12.99 1.85 -2.52
CA ALA A 23 -14.09 2.58 -1.90
C ALA A 23 -15.12 3.03 -2.97
N GLU A 24 -14.64 3.61 -4.07
CA GLU A 24 -15.50 3.98 -5.19
C GLU A 24 -16.12 2.74 -5.86
N LEU A 25 -15.35 1.67 -6.08
CA LEU A 25 -15.89 0.45 -6.68
C LEU A 25 -17.02 -0.17 -5.84
N ILE A 26 -16.87 -0.20 -4.51
CA ILE A 26 -17.92 -0.65 -3.59
C ILE A 26 -19.12 0.30 -3.65
N ALA A 27 -18.89 1.62 -3.74
CA ALA A 27 -19.97 2.60 -3.87
C ALA A 27 -20.78 2.38 -5.15
N VAL A 28 -20.12 2.17 -6.30
CA VAL A 28 -20.80 1.83 -7.57
C VAL A 28 -21.66 0.59 -7.39
N GLY A 29 -21.12 -0.49 -6.80
CA GLY A 29 -21.90 -1.71 -6.56
C GLY A 29 -23.12 -1.48 -5.67
N LYS A 30 -23.00 -0.66 -4.61
CA LYS A 30 -24.13 -0.32 -3.74
C LYS A 30 -25.20 0.47 -4.49
N THR A 31 -24.81 1.48 -5.27
CA THR A 31 -25.74 2.27 -6.09
C THR A 31 -26.43 1.41 -7.13
N PHE A 32 -25.68 0.50 -7.78
CA PHE A 32 -26.24 -0.49 -8.71
C PHE A 32 -27.37 -1.27 -8.05
N VAL A 33 -27.10 -1.91 -6.91
CA VAL A 33 -28.09 -2.74 -6.20
C VAL A 33 -29.30 -1.91 -5.81
N ALA A 34 -29.07 -0.74 -5.21
CA ALA A 34 -30.13 0.15 -4.76
C ALA A 34 -31.05 0.57 -5.91
N TYR A 35 -30.50 0.88 -7.08
CA TYR A 35 -31.30 1.27 -8.25
C TYR A 35 -32.01 0.08 -8.89
N ASP A 36 -31.31 -1.04 -9.09
CA ASP A 36 -31.87 -2.24 -9.73
C ASP A 36 -33.06 -2.81 -8.93
N GLU A 37 -32.99 -2.77 -7.61
CA GLU A 37 -34.09 -3.18 -6.72
C GLU A 37 -35.36 -2.32 -6.89
N THR A 38 -35.24 -1.09 -7.37
CA THR A 38 -36.42 -0.24 -7.66
C THR A 38 -37.14 -0.61 -8.96
N LEU A 39 -36.49 -1.40 -9.82
CA LEU A 39 -37.05 -1.78 -11.11
C LEU A 39 -38.04 -2.95 -10.96
N PRO A 40 -39.08 -3.01 -11.82
CA PRO A 40 -39.93 -4.20 -11.92
C PRO A 40 -39.09 -5.46 -12.18
N LEU A 41 -39.48 -6.61 -11.63
CA LEU A 41 -38.70 -7.87 -11.71
C LEU A 41 -38.24 -8.23 -13.13
N ALA A 42 -39.08 -8.01 -14.14
CA ALA A 42 -38.76 -8.28 -15.55
C ALA A 42 -37.66 -7.36 -16.13
N LYS A 43 -37.40 -6.22 -15.48
CA LYS A 43 -36.37 -5.23 -15.83
C LYS A 43 -35.14 -5.31 -14.93
N GLN A 44 -35.13 -6.18 -13.92
CA GLN A 44 -33.96 -6.31 -13.06
C GLN A 44 -32.79 -6.98 -13.78
N SER A 45 -31.56 -6.62 -13.40
CA SER A 45 -30.37 -7.26 -13.92
C SER A 45 -30.26 -8.70 -13.43
N PRO A 46 -29.89 -9.67 -14.29
CA PRO A 46 -29.60 -11.03 -13.83
C PRO A 46 -28.38 -11.11 -12.90
N PHE A 47 -27.60 -10.02 -12.79
CA PHE A 47 -26.42 -9.94 -11.93
C PHE A 47 -26.70 -9.39 -10.52
N LEU A 48 -27.95 -9.03 -10.21
CA LEU A 48 -28.31 -8.41 -8.94
C LEU A 48 -27.83 -9.22 -7.73
N SER A 49 -28.19 -10.51 -7.67
CA SER A 49 -27.83 -11.40 -6.56
C SER A 49 -26.32 -11.62 -6.45
N ASP A 50 -25.62 -11.69 -7.57
CA ASP A 50 -24.16 -11.85 -7.59
C ASP A 50 -23.45 -10.60 -7.07
N ILE A 51 -23.88 -9.41 -7.49
CA ILE A 51 -23.33 -8.14 -7.03
C ILE A 51 -23.60 -7.97 -5.52
N GLN A 52 -24.82 -8.25 -5.05
CA GLN A 52 -25.16 -8.24 -3.62
C GLN A 52 -24.23 -9.16 -2.81
N ARG A 53 -24.07 -10.42 -3.25
CA ARG A 53 -23.18 -11.40 -2.60
C ARG A 53 -21.73 -10.93 -2.57
N LEU A 54 -21.24 -10.36 -3.67
CA LEU A 54 -19.88 -9.83 -3.74
C LEU A 54 -19.68 -8.60 -2.84
N LEU A 55 -20.69 -7.73 -2.71
CA LEU A 55 -20.65 -6.61 -1.77
C LEU A 55 -20.61 -7.06 -0.32
N GLN A 56 -21.37 -8.10 0.04
CA GLN A 56 -21.31 -8.71 1.38
C GLN A 56 -19.91 -9.22 1.74
N GLN A 57 -19.08 -9.57 0.75
CA GLN A 57 -17.67 -9.93 0.95
C GLN A 57 -16.73 -8.72 0.90
N CYS A 58 -16.90 -7.82 -0.08
CA CYS A 58 -15.99 -6.70 -0.30
C CYS A 58 -16.02 -5.67 0.83
N VAL A 59 -17.20 -5.36 1.38
CA VAL A 59 -17.37 -4.38 2.45
C VAL A 59 -16.59 -4.76 3.72
N PRO A 60 -16.75 -5.97 4.30
CA PRO A 60 -15.97 -6.35 5.48
C PRO A 60 -14.47 -6.43 5.19
N PHE A 61 -14.05 -6.96 4.03
CA PHE A 61 -12.62 -7.01 3.68
C PHE A 61 -12.00 -5.62 3.51
N HIS A 62 -12.73 -4.66 2.94
CA HIS A 62 -12.26 -3.28 2.83
C HIS A 62 -12.10 -2.64 4.22
N LYS A 63 -13.08 -2.83 5.10
CA LYS A 63 -13.04 -2.33 6.48
C LYS A 63 -11.87 -2.93 7.27
N GLU A 64 -11.73 -4.26 7.23
CA GLU A 64 -10.63 -4.95 7.91
C GLU A 64 -9.26 -4.48 7.40
N PHE A 65 -9.09 -4.32 6.09
CA PHE A 65 -7.86 -3.78 5.54
C PHE A 65 -7.54 -2.38 6.11
N LYS A 66 -8.51 -1.46 6.09
CA LYS A 66 -8.31 -0.09 6.61
C LYS A 66 -7.94 -0.09 8.10
N THR A 67 -8.61 -0.92 8.89
CA THR A 67 -8.28 -1.10 10.31
C THR A 67 -6.87 -1.68 10.49
N SER A 68 -6.48 -2.69 9.70
CA SER A 68 -5.15 -3.29 9.78
C SER A 68 -4.03 -2.32 9.40
N GLU A 69 -4.26 -1.44 8.43
CA GLU A 69 -3.31 -0.39 8.05
C GLU A 69 -3.16 0.67 9.14
N ALA A 70 -4.25 1.10 9.77
CA ALA A 70 -4.20 2.02 10.90
C ALA A 70 -3.42 1.41 12.09
N GLN A 71 -3.71 0.15 12.42
CA GLN A 71 -3.00 -0.58 13.48
C GLN A 71 -1.51 -0.73 13.17
N ARG A 72 -1.13 -0.96 11.91
CA ARG A 72 0.28 -1.01 11.48
C ARG A 72 1.01 0.29 11.77
N THR A 73 0.40 1.43 11.42
CA THR A 73 0.99 2.75 11.65
C THR A 73 1.22 2.98 13.15
N ILE A 74 0.19 2.71 13.97
CA ILE A 74 0.29 2.83 15.43
C ILE A 74 1.39 1.91 15.98
N ALA A 75 1.40 0.63 15.60
CA ALA A 75 2.40 -0.33 16.07
C ALA A 75 3.83 0.08 15.68
N SER A 76 4.02 0.64 14.49
CA SER A 76 5.31 1.14 14.02
C SER A 76 5.77 2.38 14.80
N GLU A 77 4.87 3.31 15.12
CA GLU A 77 5.21 4.47 15.95
C GLU A 77 5.55 4.07 17.38
N THR A 78 4.76 3.18 17.97
CA THR A 78 5.03 2.61 19.29
C THR A 78 6.38 1.90 19.31
N ALA A 79 6.72 1.12 18.27
CA ALA A 79 8.02 0.46 18.15
C ALA A 79 9.19 1.46 18.19
N LYS A 80 9.08 2.59 17.47
CA LYS A 80 10.11 3.64 17.47
C LYS A 80 10.28 4.26 18.85
N ARG A 81 9.18 4.62 19.51
CA ARG A 81 9.21 5.22 20.86
C ARG A 81 9.83 4.27 21.89
N LEU A 82 9.45 2.99 21.85
CA LEU A 82 10.00 1.97 22.74
C LEU A 82 11.49 1.73 22.47
N ASP A 83 11.91 1.69 21.21
CA ASP A 83 13.33 1.49 20.87
C ASP A 83 14.20 2.65 21.35
N GLU A 84 13.74 3.89 21.24
CA GLU A 84 14.46 5.05 21.78
C GLU A 84 14.53 5.03 23.31
N ARG A 85 13.44 4.68 24.00
CA ARG A 85 13.46 4.47 25.46
C ARG A 85 14.46 3.39 25.84
N ALA A 86 14.51 2.29 25.10
CA ALA A 86 15.46 1.20 25.31
C ALA A 86 16.92 1.64 25.12
N LYS A 87 17.22 2.40 24.07
CA LYS A 87 18.56 2.95 23.86
C LYS A 87 19.01 3.85 25.02
N ILE A 88 18.10 4.62 25.61
CA ILE A 88 18.41 5.48 26.76
C ILE A 88 18.72 4.63 27.99
N VAL A 89 17.86 3.65 28.32
CA VAL A 89 18.06 2.75 29.47
C VAL A 89 19.35 1.94 29.32
N VAL A 90 19.58 1.35 28.16
CA VAL A 90 20.79 0.58 27.88
C VAL A 90 22.05 1.45 27.95
N ARG A 91 21.99 2.72 27.50
CA ARG A 91 23.11 3.65 27.70
C ARG A 91 23.41 3.93 29.17
N LYS A 92 22.38 3.99 30.03
CA LYS A 92 22.57 4.13 31.48
C LYS A 92 23.22 2.88 32.07
N LEU A 93 22.72 1.70 31.73
CA LEU A 93 23.30 0.42 32.14
C LEU A 93 24.76 0.30 31.66
N TYR A 94 25.03 0.64 30.41
CA TYR A 94 26.39 0.62 29.87
C TYR A 94 27.34 1.48 30.70
N ARG A 95 26.95 2.72 31.05
CA ARG A 95 27.79 3.60 31.88
C ARG A 95 28.01 3.03 33.28
N LEU A 96 26.95 2.52 33.91
CA LEU A 96 27.02 1.87 35.21
C LEU A 96 28.03 0.71 35.19
N PHE A 97 27.96 -0.13 34.17
CA PHE A 97 28.78 -1.34 34.05
C PHE A 97 30.23 -1.04 33.69
N ASN A 98 30.49 0.01 32.91
CA ASN A 98 31.87 0.46 32.68
C ASN A 98 32.52 1.01 33.95
N LEU A 99 31.74 1.52 34.91
CA LEU A 99 32.25 1.95 36.20
C LEU A 99 32.45 0.76 37.15
N GLU A 100 31.43 -0.10 37.27
CA GLU A 100 31.44 -1.27 38.16
C GLU A 100 32.52 -2.30 37.77
N PHE A 101 32.63 -2.58 36.46
CA PHE A 101 33.50 -3.62 35.92
C PHE A 101 34.70 -3.04 35.17
N MET A 102 35.15 -1.84 35.54
CA MET A 102 36.27 -1.17 34.88
C MET A 102 37.55 -2.03 34.84
N GLU A 103 37.82 -2.76 35.93
CA GLU A 103 39.00 -3.62 36.07
C GLU A 103 38.75 -5.05 35.58
N THR A 104 37.49 -5.49 35.52
CA THR A 104 37.07 -6.86 35.21
C THR A 104 35.89 -6.89 34.21
N PRO A 105 36.08 -6.36 32.99
CA PRO A 105 34.99 -6.15 32.04
C PRO A 105 34.29 -7.45 31.62
N GLU A 106 34.98 -8.58 31.67
CA GLU A 106 34.43 -9.91 31.37
C GLU A 106 33.21 -10.26 32.23
N PHE A 107 33.12 -9.73 33.46
CA PHE A 107 31.94 -9.93 34.30
C PHE A 107 30.67 -9.29 33.73
N ALA A 108 30.78 -8.29 32.85
CA ALA A 108 29.62 -7.72 32.17
C ALA A 108 28.93 -8.71 31.22
N GLU A 109 29.61 -9.78 30.78
CA GLU A 109 29.01 -10.81 29.92
C GLU A 109 27.92 -11.60 30.62
N ALA A 110 28.06 -11.85 31.93
CA ALA A 110 27.04 -12.51 32.75
C ALA A 110 25.72 -11.72 32.80
N TRP A 111 25.76 -10.44 32.44
CA TRP A 111 24.62 -9.52 32.40
C TRP A 111 24.12 -9.23 30.99
N GLY A 112 24.64 -9.94 30.00
CA GLY A 112 24.19 -9.86 28.61
C GLY A 112 24.87 -8.79 27.76
N PHE A 113 25.90 -8.10 28.28
CA PHE A 113 26.80 -7.34 27.41
C PHE A 113 27.72 -8.29 26.64
N ARG A 114 28.28 -7.82 25.53
CA ARG A 114 29.40 -8.51 24.86
C ARG A 114 30.69 -7.79 25.20
N VAL A 115 31.78 -8.52 25.42
CA VAL A 115 33.09 -7.91 25.67
C VAL A 115 34.04 -8.24 24.53
N LYS A 116 34.80 -7.25 24.07
CA LYS A 116 35.82 -7.46 23.06
C LYS A 116 37.06 -8.09 23.72
N GLN A 117 37.28 -9.38 23.49
CA GLN A 117 38.35 -10.18 24.12
C GLN A 117 39.75 -9.54 24.06
N ASN A 118 40.11 -8.87 22.96
CA ASN A 118 41.45 -8.30 22.81
C ASN A 118 41.68 -6.98 23.55
N THR A 119 40.61 -6.28 23.95
CA THR A 119 40.73 -4.94 24.57
C THR A 119 39.99 -4.83 25.89
N GLY A 120 39.24 -5.85 26.30
CA GLY A 120 38.37 -5.80 27.48
C GLY A 120 37.23 -4.78 27.36
N ASN A 121 36.88 -4.31 26.16
CA ASN A 121 35.87 -3.26 26.04
C ASN A 121 34.46 -3.85 26.03
N ILE A 122 33.61 -3.40 26.95
CA ILE A 122 32.17 -3.67 26.92
C ILE A 122 31.58 -3.06 25.65
N LEU A 123 30.76 -3.81 24.92
CA LEU A 123 30.18 -3.39 23.65
C LEU A 123 28.70 -3.02 23.82
N MET A 124 28.32 -1.87 23.25
CA MET A 124 26.94 -1.43 23.20
C MET A 124 26.11 -2.29 22.22
N PRO A 125 24.92 -2.79 22.60
CA PRO A 125 24.04 -3.50 21.68
C PRO A 125 23.50 -2.57 20.60
N GLN A 126 23.61 -2.99 19.34
CA GLN A 126 23.24 -2.23 18.16
C GLN A 126 21.82 -2.54 17.71
N THR A 127 21.40 -3.79 17.85
CA THR A 127 20.08 -4.23 17.39
C THR A 127 19.05 -4.28 18.51
N ARG A 128 17.75 -4.26 18.15
CA ARG A 128 16.65 -4.43 19.12
C ARG A 128 16.69 -5.79 19.80
N ILE A 129 17.11 -6.83 19.07
CA ILE A 129 17.24 -8.19 19.62
C ILE A 129 18.34 -8.21 20.66
N GLU A 130 19.52 -7.66 20.35
CA GLU A 130 20.63 -7.56 21.31
C GLU A 130 20.23 -6.76 22.56
N ARG A 131 19.50 -5.65 22.40
CA ARG A 131 18.96 -4.89 23.53
C ARG A 131 18.01 -5.73 24.38
N LEU A 132 17.09 -6.49 23.77
CA LEU A 132 16.17 -7.35 24.50
C LEU A 132 16.90 -8.47 25.25
N THR A 133 17.88 -9.11 24.62
CA THR A 133 18.72 -10.13 25.28
C THR A 133 19.43 -9.53 26.49
N LEU A 134 20.02 -8.34 26.36
CA LEU A 134 20.65 -7.66 27.48
C LEU A 134 19.66 -7.35 28.59
N LEU A 135 18.48 -6.80 28.27
CA LEU A 135 17.46 -6.50 29.29
C LEU A 135 17.00 -7.77 30.01
N ASP A 136 16.80 -8.87 29.30
CA ASP A 136 16.43 -10.16 29.90
C ASP A 136 17.53 -10.68 30.85
N SER A 137 18.79 -10.67 30.42
CA SER A 137 19.92 -11.07 31.25
C SER A 137 20.09 -10.17 32.48
N TYR A 138 19.95 -8.85 32.29
CA TYR A 138 20.03 -7.89 33.38
C TYR A 138 18.95 -8.13 34.44
N ILE A 139 17.70 -8.30 34.01
CA ILE A 139 16.56 -8.57 34.91
C ILE A 139 16.82 -9.84 35.70
N ALA A 140 17.22 -10.93 35.04
CA ALA A 140 17.50 -12.20 35.71
C ALA A 140 18.60 -12.08 36.78
N GLN A 141 19.66 -11.34 36.48
CA GLN A 141 20.74 -11.08 37.44
C GLN A 141 20.27 -10.23 38.63
N GLU A 142 19.56 -9.13 38.38
CA GLU A 142 19.02 -8.29 39.46
C GLU A 142 18.00 -9.04 40.32
N GLU A 143 17.13 -9.84 39.74
CA GLU A 143 16.13 -10.63 40.48
C GLU A 143 16.78 -11.70 41.37
N SER A 144 17.93 -12.25 40.95
CA SER A 144 18.70 -13.21 41.75
C SER A 144 19.42 -12.60 42.96
N ARG A 145 19.57 -11.27 42.97
CA ARG A 145 20.26 -10.53 44.04
C ARG A 145 19.31 -10.17 45.19
N PRO A 146 19.79 -10.16 46.45
CA PRO A 146 19.05 -9.57 47.57
C PRO A 146 18.65 -8.11 47.27
N PRO A 147 17.45 -7.65 47.64
CA PRO A 147 16.97 -6.31 47.32
C PRO A 147 17.90 -5.17 47.76
N GLU A 148 18.66 -5.37 48.83
CA GLU A 148 19.55 -4.36 49.42
C GLU A 148 20.80 -4.07 48.59
N VAL A 149 21.19 -5.01 47.73
CA VAL A 149 22.40 -4.91 46.87
C VAL A 149 22.07 -4.70 45.40
N ARG A 150 20.78 -4.51 45.08
CA ARG A 150 20.31 -4.23 43.71
C ARG A 150 20.68 -2.83 43.26
N PHE A 151 20.85 -2.67 41.96
CA PHE A 151 21.03 -1.34 41.38
C PHE A 151 19.73 -0.54 41.48
N THR A 152 19.80 0.66 42.03
CA THR A 152 18.63 1.55 42.18
C THR A 152 18.39 2.41 40.94
N THR A 153 19.38 2.58 40.07
CA THR A 153 19.27 3.39 38.85
C THR A 153 20.00 2.72 37.68
N PRO A 154 19.30 2.35 36.59
CA PRO A 154 17.86 2.49 36.37
C PRO A 154 17.03 1.51 37.22
N ASP A 155 15.82 1.92 37.62
CA ASP A 155 14.87 1.10 38.38
C ASP A 155 14.51 -0.20 37.63
N LEU A 156 14.57 -1.32 38.36
CA LEU A 156 14.27 -2.66 37.85
C LEU A 156 12.83 -2.78 37.33
N ALA A 157 11.85 -2.19 38.02
CA ALA A 157 10.44 -2.27 37.59
C ALA A 157 10.22 -1.58 36.24
N GLY A 158 10.82 -0.41 36.04
CA GLY A 158 10.81 0.32 34.79
C GLY A 158 11.51 -0.43 33.64
N ILE A 159 12.59 -1.17 33.96
CA ILE A 159 13.28 -2.03 32.99
C ILE A 159 12.41 -3.23 32.59
N ILE A 160 11.78 -3.90 33.56
CA ILE A 160 10.84 -5.01 33.32
C ILE A 160 9.69 -4.54 32.43
N CYS A 161 9.04 -3.43 32.78
CA CYS A 161 7.95 -2.85 32.00
C CYS A 161 8.36 -2.54 30.56
N LEU A 162 9.53 -1.92 30.37
CA LEU A 162 10.06 -1.63 29.03
C LEU A 162 10.36 -2.92 28.23
N ARG A 163 10.93 -3.94 28.86
CA ARG A 163 11.21 -5.24 28.23
C ARG A 163 9.92 -5.92 27.79
N ASP A 164 8.90 -5.90 28.63
CA ASP A 164 7.59 -6.49 28.33
C ASP A 164 6.89 -5.74 27.19
N ASP A 165 6.88 -4.40 27.24
CA ASP A 165 6.36 -3.54 26.15
C ASP A 165 7.05 -3.84 24.81
N LEU A 166 8.38 -4.01 24.82
CA LEU A 166 9.17 -4.34 23.63
C LEU A 166 8.81 -5.73 23.09
N LYS A 167 8.61 -6.74 23.95
CA LYS A 167 8.20 -8.09 23.54
C LYS A 167 6.78 -8.08 22.98
N ALA A 168 5.83 -7.49 23.70
CA ALA A 168 4.45 -7.36 23.26
C ALA A 168 4.35 -6.66 21.89
N ASN A 169 5.10 -5.57 21.69
CA ASN A 169 5.13 -4.88 20.40
C ASN A 169 5.70 -5.75 19.27
N LEU A 170 6.72 -6.58 19.52
CA LEU A 170 7.23 -7.52 18.52
C LEU A 170 6.17 -8.55 18.11
N ASP A 171 5.41 -9.07 19.06
CA ASP A 171 4.35 -10.05 18.78
C ASP A 171 3.18 -9.43 18.00
N VAL A 172 2.82 -8.19 18.31
CA VAL A 172 1.86 -7.41 17.50
C VAL A 172 2.38 -7.23 16.06
N CYS A 173 3.65 -6.89 15.88
CA CYS A 173 4.24 -6.74 14.54
C CYS A 173 4.26 -8.07 13.75
N ARG A 174 4.54 -9.20 14.42
CA ARG A 174 4.56 -10.53 13.78
C ARG A 174 3.17 -10.98 13.36
N SER A 175 2.21 -10.93 14.28
CA SER A 175 0.82 -11.36 14.05
C SER A 175 0.12 -10.48 12.99
N SER A 176 0.34 -9.17 13.02
CA SER A 176 -0.25 -8.24 12.05
C SER A 176 0.24 -8.46 10.62
N ARG A 177 1.47 -8.92 10.41
CA ARG A 177 2.01 -9.19 9.07
C ARG A 177 1.24 -10.31 8.38
N SER A 178 1.07 -11.45 9.04
CA SER A 178 0.36 -12.60 8.46
C SER A 178 -1.10 -12.27 8.17
N ARG A 179 -1.77 -11.60 9.12
CA ARG A 179 -3.15 -11.15 8.95
C ARG A 179 -3.31 -10.18 7.78
N ARG A 180 -2.37 -9.24 7.60
CA ARG A 180 -2.39 -8.28 6.49
C ARG A 180 -2.24 -8.94 5.14
N ILE A 181 -1.33 -9.90 5.01
CA ILE A 181 -1.14 -10.63 3.74
C ILE A 181 -2.43 -11.38 3.38
N GLY A 182 -3.00 -12.10 4.34
CA GLY A 182 -4.27 -12.80 4.13
C GLY A 182 -5.43 -11.86 3.76
N SER A 183 -5.61 -10.76 4.50
CA SER A 183 -6.68 -9.80 4.24
C SER A 183 -6.51 -9.07 2.91
N GLN A 184 -5.28 -8.73 2.52
CA GLN A 184 -4.99 -8.09 1.24
C GLN A 184 -5.31 -9.01 0.06
N VAL A 185 -4.95 -10.30 0.14
CA VAL A 185 -5.26 -11.28 -0.90
C VAL A 185 -6.78 -11.47 -1.04
N SER A 186 -7.48 -11.75 0.06
CA SER A 186 -8.93 -11.93 0.06
C SER A 186 -9.67 -10.70 -0.48
N ARG A 187 -9.25 -9.50 -0.06
CA ARG A 187 -9.79 -8.24 -0.56
C ARG A 187 -9.57 -8.07 -2.05
N SER A 188 -8.34 -8.31 -2.54
CA SER A 188 -8.01 -8.16 -3.96
C SER A 188 -8.84 -9.09 -4.83
N VAL A 189 -8.99 -10.36 -4.43
CA VAL A 189 -9.81 -11.35 -5.15
C VAL A 189 -11.27 -10.93 -5.18
N ALA A 190 -11.84 -10.52 -4.04
CA ALA A 190 -13.24 -10.11 -3.96
C ALA A 190 -13.51 -8.86 -4.82
N LEU A 191 -12.65 -7.84 -4.74
CA LEU A 191 -12.79 -6.61 -5.54
C LEU A 191 -12.65 -6.88 -7.03
N LYS A 192 -11.74 -7.78 -7.44
CA LYS A 192 -11.61 -8.17 -8.85
C LYS A 192 -12.88 -8.83 -9.36
N LYS A 193 -13.47 -9.74 -8.58
CA LYS A 193 -14.77 -10.37 -8.93
C LYS A 193 -15.89 -9.34 -9.03
N LEU A 194 -15.97 -8.41 -8.08
CA LEU A 194 -16.95 -7.32 -8.11
C LEU A 194 -16.76 -6.43 -9.35
N TYR A 195 -15.53 -6.05 -9.66
CA TYR A 195 -15.19 -5.26 -10.85
C TYR A 195 -15.63 -5.96 -12.13
N GLU A 196 -15.28 -7.23 -12.32
CA GLU A 196 -15.65 -7.99 -13.52
C GLU A 196 -17.18 -8.15 -13.62
N CYS A 197 -17.85 -8.43 -12.51
CA CYS A 197 -19.30 -8.56 -12.46
C CYS A 197 -20.00 -7.24 -12.83
N LEU A 198 -19.57 -6.10 -12.26
CA LEU A 198 -20.09 -4.78 -12.62
C LEU A 198 -19.80 -4.43 -14.08
N ARG A 199 -18.62 -4.77 -14.60
CA ARG A 199 -18.29 -4.53 -16.01
C ARG A 199 -19.24 -5.26 -16.96
N VAL A 200 -19.51 -6.54 -16.69
CA VAL A 200 -20.44 -7.35 -17.49
C VAL A 200 -21.88 -6.86 -17.31
N ALA A 201 -22.29 -6.55 -16.07
CA ALA A 201 -23.61 -6.02 -15.78
C ALA A 201 -23.86 -4.69 -16.52
N GLY A 202 -22.90 -3.77 -16.51
CA GLY A 202 -22.98 -2.51 -17.26
C GLY A 202 -23.16 -2.72 -18.76
N SER A 203 -22.50 -3.73 -19.33
CA SER A 203 -22.67 -4.11 -20.74
C SER A 203 -24.08 -4.61 -21.04
N VAL A 204 -24.64 -5.45 -20.17
CA VAL A 204 -26.01 -5.95 -20.31
C VAL A 204 -27.05 -4.85 -20.12
N ILE A 205 -26.79 -3.89 -19.23
CA ILE A 205 -27.67 -2.73 -19.04
C ILE A 205 -27.73 -1.90 -20.32
N ILE A 206 -26.58 -1.61 -20.95
CA ILE A 206 -26.54 -0.85 -22.21
C ILE A 206 -27.38 -1.54 -23.29
N ILE A 207 -27.27 -2.86 -23.40
CA ILE A 207 -28.04 -3.65 -24.37
C ILE A 207 -29.53 -3.62 -24.05
N LYS A 208 -29.92 -3.93 -22.80
CA LYS A 208 -31.32 -4.14 -22.42
C LYS A 208 -32.11 -2.86 -22.15
N HIS A 209 -31.47 -1.83 -21.61
CA HIS A 209 -32.13 -0.62 -21.12
C HIS A 209 -31.88 0.61 -21.99
N PHE A 210 -30.83 0.58 -22.81
CA PHE A 210 -30.42 1.74 -23.60
C PHE A 210 -30.22 1.42 -25.09
N ASP A 211 -30.84 0.34 -25.58
CA ASP A 211 -30.88 -0.03 -27.00
C ASP A 211 -29.50 0.04 -27.67
N HIS A 212 -28.51 -0.61 -27.04
CA HIS A 212 -27.12 -0.67 -27.49
C HIS A 212 -26.35 0.67 -27.50
N ALA A 213 -26.90 1.75 -26.96
CA ALA A 213 -26.26 3.06 -26.87
C ALA A 213 -25.93 3.45 -25.42
N ILE A 214 -24.73 4.01 -25.17
CA ILE A 214 -24.40 4.56 -23.85
C ILE A 214 -25.19 5.87 -23.66
N SER A 215 -25.91 5.95 -22.54
CA SER A 215 -26.70 7.11 -22.12
C SER A 215 -26.27 7.61 -20.74
N LEU A 216 -26.55 8.88 -20.44
CA LEU A 216 -26.42 9.45 -19.09
C LEU A 216 -27.22 8.69 -18.04
N GLY A 217 -28.27 7.96 -18.44
CA GLY A 217 -29.04 7.10 -17.53
C GLY A 217 -28.21 6.01 -16.84
N MET A 218 -27.01 5.69 -17.34
CA MET A 218 -26.05 4.80 -16.67
C MET A 218 -25.59 5.35 -15.30
N GLU A 219 -25.68 6.66 -15.07
CA GLU A 219 -25.34 7.29 -13.78
C GLU A 219 -26.28 6.83 -12.65
N ASN A 220 -27.54 6.50 -12.97
CA ASN A 220 -28.50 5.97 -11.99
C ASN A 220 -28.03 4.62 -11.40
N TRP A 221 -27.27 3.85 -12.18
CA TRP A 221 -26.67 2.59 -11.75
C TRP A 221 -25.31 2.78 -11.05
N GLY A 222 -24.90 4.03 -10.83
CA GLY A 222 -23.66 4.41 -10.15
C GLY A 222 -22.42 4.48 -11.05
N TYR A 223 -22.54 4.26 -12.35
CA TYR A 223 -21.38 4.41 -13.24
C TYR A 223 -21.05 5.88 -13.48
N VAL A 224 -19.78 6.18 -13.73
CA VAL A 224 -19.36 7.52 -14.16
C VAL A 224 -19.47 7.60 -15.67
N VAL A 225 -20.21 8.58 -16.19
CA VAL A 225 -20.42 8.77 -17.63
C VAL A 225 -19.71 10.04 -18.08
N ILE A 226 -18.92 9.97 -19.15
CA ILE A 226 -18.18 11.12 -19.70
C ILE A 226 -18.58 11.35 -21.15
N LYS A 227 -18.89 12.60 -21.51
CA LYS A 227 -19.13 12.99 -22.90
C LYS A 227 -17.83 12.94 -23.69
N ARG A 228 -17.89 12.30 -24.86
CA ARG A 228 -16.78 12.19 -25.80
C ARG A 228 -16.55 13.55 -26.47
N HIS A 229 -15.34 14.07 -26.40
CA HIS A 229 -14.94 15.18 -27.27
C HIS A 229 -14.71 14.63 -28.66
N ARG A 230 -15.61 14.98 -29.59
CA ARG A 230 -15.41 14.73 -31.02
C ARG A 230 -14.28 15.67 -31.45
N GLN A 231 -13.10 15.14 -31.72
CA GLN A 231 -12.15 15.88 -32.55
C GLN A 231 -12.78 15.93 -33.96
N GLU A 232 -13.25 17.10 -34.35
CA GLU A 232 -13.59 17.35 -35.75
C GLU A 232 -12.30 17.26 -36.56
N THR A 233 -12.14 16.16 -37.30
CA THR A 233 -11.24 16.13 -38.43
C THR A 233 -11.65 17.26 -39.37
N ARG A 234 -10.84 18.32 -39.40
CA ARG A 234 -10.89 19.40 -40.39
C ARG A 234 -10.90 18.74 -41.77
N GLY A 235 -12.07 18.70 -42.40
CA GLY A 235 -12.21 18.24 -43.77
C GLY A 235 -11.41 19.17 -44.67
N ALA A 236 -10.36 18.65 -45.30
CA ALA A 236 -9.76 19.30 -46.45
C ALA A 236 -10.75 19.17 -47.61
N GLU A 237 -11.54 20.21 -47.83
CA GLU A 237 -12.20 20.46 -49.11
C GLU A 237 -11.11 20.53 -50.18
N THR A 238 -10.88 19.41 -50.88
CA THR A 238 -10.11 19.40 -52.11
C THR A 238 -11.09 19.58 -53.25
N THR A 239 -11.33 20.85 -53.60
CA THR A 239 -11.98 21.22 -54.87
C THR A 239 -11.09 20.72 -56.00
N VAL A 240 -11.57 19.71 -56.73
CA VAL A 240 -10.95 19.20 -57.95
C VAL A 240 -11.11 20.25 -59.04
N SER A 241 -10.00 20.87 -59.46
CA SER A 241 -9.89 21.57 -60.74
C SER A 241 -8.90 20.81 -61.61
N ASN A 242 -9.41 20.21 -62.68
CA ASN A 242 -8.63 19.58 -63.74
C ASN A 242 -7.95 20.67 -64.59
N GLY A 243 -6.64 20.55 -64.80
CA GLY A 243 -5.86 21.39 -65.71
C GLY A 243 -4.47 20.81 -65.93
N THR A 244 -4.37 19.94 -66.92
CA THR A 244 -3.17 19.28 -67.45
C THR A 244 -2.17 20.29 -68.03
N GLU A 245 -0.86 20.14 -67.75
CA GLU A 245 0.24 19.99 -68.74
C GLU A 245 1.66 20.41 -68.26
N THR A 246 2.57 19.41 -68.31
CA THR A 246 4.04 19.39 -68.57
C THR A 246 5.12 19.80 -67.54
N PRO A 247 6.22 19.00 -67.38
CA PRO A 247 7.30 19.18 -66.39
C PRO A 247 8.65 19.59 -67.06
N PRO A 248 9.83 19.41 -66.44
CA PRO A 248 10.37 19.86 -65.16
C PRO A 248 11.58 20.82 -65.38
N SER A 249 12.09 21.48 -64.33
CA SER A 249 13.48 21.97 -64.36
C SER A 249 14.19 21.70 -63.04
N VAL A 250 15.32 21.03 -63.19
CA VAL A 250 16.28 20.62 -62.18
C VAL A 250 17.22 21.79 -61.89
N ASP A 251 17.53 22.02 -60.61
CA ASP A 251 18.81 22.56 -60.09
C ASP A 251 18.82 22.28 -58.57
N THR A 252 19.40 21.20 -58.06
CA THR A 252 20.83 20.96 -57.71
C THR A 252 21.52 22.06 -56.90
N ALA A 253 21.65 21.84 -55.58
CA ALA A 253 22.78 22.20 -54.69
C ALA A 253 22.38 21.74 -53.27
N THR A 254 22.72 20.55 -52.79
CA THR A 254 24.04 20.02 -52.39
C THR A 254 24.62 20.69 -51.16
N ASN A 255 25.06 19.83 -50.22
CA ASN A 255 26.02 20.02 -49.13
C ASN A 255 25.51 20.66 -47.83
N ASP A 256 25.98 20.27 -46.65
CA ASP A 256 26.81 19.16 -46.18
C ASP A 256 26.73 19.19 -44.65
N ARG A 257 26.98 18.05 -44.00
CA ARG A 257 27.59 17.89 -42.66
C ARG A 257 27.26 18.85 -41.50
N MET A 258 26.89 18.26 -40.36
CA MET A 258 27.91 17.86 -39.38
C MET A 258 27.34 16.88 -38.36
N ASP A 259 27.88 15.66 -38.40
CA ASP A 259 28.09 14.82 -37.23
C ASP A 259 28.95 15.54 -36.20
N ARG A 260 28.65 15.32 -34.92
CA ARG A 260 29.66 15.17 -33.88
C ARG A 260 29.15 14.25 -32.78
N ASP A 261 29.76 13.06 -32.77
CA ASP A 261 30.17 12.26 -31.61
C ASP A 261 30.48 13.13 -30.36
N GLY A 262 30.37 12.64 -29.12
CA GLY A 262 30.28 11.28 -28.61
C GLY A 262 30.93 11.25 -27.21
N ALA A 263 30.71 10.12 -26.51
CA ALA A 263 31.49 9.60 -25.36
C ALA A 263 31.49 10.43 -24.05
N ASP A 264 31.62 9.93 -22.83
CA ASP A 264 31.93 8.65 -22.15
C ASP A 264 31.37 8.81 -20.71
N ARG A 265 30.79 7.82 -20.00
CA ARG A 265 31.34 6.65 -19.29
C ARG A 265 32.19 6.95 -18.04
N VAL A 266 32.03 6.07 -17.04
CA VAL A 266 32.84 5.85 -15.79
C VAL A 266 32.42 6.78 -14.63
N GLU A 267 32.14 6.37 -13.38
CA GLU A 267 32.45 5.21 -12.53
C GLU A 267 31.34 5.00 -11.48
#